data_AF-W2TRE1-F1
#
_entry.id   AF-W2TRE1-F1
#
_cell.length_a   1.000
_cell.length_b   1.000
_cell.length_c   1.000
_cell.angle_alpha   90.00
_cell.angle_beta   90.00
_cell.angle_gamma   90.00
#
_symmetry.space_group_name_H-M   'P 1'
#
loop_
_entity.id
_entity.type
_entity.pdbx_description
1 polymer ?
#
loop_
_entity_poly.entity_id
_entity_poly.type
_entity_poly.pdbx_seq_one_letter_code
_entity_poly.pdbx_strand_id
1 'polypeptide(L)'
;VYLKIVCIFFVVNFCNNYAIKCDVYFPLFIIFKSGSLLANIIFGFTLRGHVYTPREIFSVFIVTGGIVIFTLASYERKPSTSASDVEFFGIPPFFIGVALLTVALMLSAYLGVCQEDMYKVHGKHAKESMFMVHTLSIPGFLLLGGEITDAFHAANNTEQLNLFGYDLIIPVAWANIFGICILQYICINNVYRLTALTTSLNVTMVISLRKFISLFVSFSVFGNPFNIFHFCGAFFVFVGSLMFSKVL
;
A
#
# COMPACT_ATOMS: atom_id res chain seq x y z
N VAL A 1 22.94 -6.66 -2.89
CA VAL A 1 21.53 -6.71 -3.35
C VAL A 1 20.57 -6.09 -2.34
N TYR A 2 20.62 -6.47 -1.06
CA TYR A 2 19.73 -5.92 -0.03
C TYR A 2 19.78 -4.40 0.11
N LEU A 3 20.96 -3.76 0.07
CA LEU A 3 21.08 -2.30 0.15
C LEU A 3 20.28 -1.57 -0.93
N LYS A 4 20.31 -2.06 -2.18
CA LYS A 4 19.50 -1.52 -3.29
C LYS A 4 18.00 -1.62 -3.00
N ILE A 5 17.54 -2.79 -2.54
CA ILE A 5 16.13 -3.05 -2.19
C ILE A 5 15.69 -2.11 -1.05
N VAL A 6 16.54 -1.94 -0.04
CA VAL A 6 16.30 -1.07 1.12
C VAL A 6 16.21 0.40 0.70
N CYS A 7 17.14 0.89 -0.13
CA CYS A 7 17.09 2.26 -0.63
C CYS A 7 15.79 2.54 -1.41
N ILE A 8 15.40 1.63 -2.32
CA ILE A 8 14.16 1.78 -3.08
C ILE A 8 12.95 1.73 -2.14
N PHE A 9 12.92 0.77 -1.20
CA PHE A 9 11.84 0.66 -0.21
C PHE A 9 11.71 1.94 0.62
N PHE A 10 12.83 2.49 1.10
CA PHE A 10 12.83 3.73 1.86
C PHE A 10 12.28 4.91 1.04
N VAL A 11 12.79 5.11 -0.18
CA VAL A 11 12.32 6.19 -1.08
C VAL A 11 10.82 6.03 -1.40
N VAL A 12 10.36 4.81 -1.65
CA VAL A 12 8.93 4.52 -1.86
C VAL A 12 8.11 4.95 -0.63
N ASN A 13 8.50 4.56 0.58
CA ASN A 13 7.76 4.94 1.79
C ASN A 13 7.81 6.44 2.03
N PHE A 14 8.97 7.06 1.84
CA PHE A 14 9.13 8.51 1.94
C PHE A 14 8.18 9.26 0.99
N CYS A 15 8.20 8.93 -0.31
CA CYS A 15 7.33 9.55 -1.30
C CYS A 15 5.84 9.33 -0.99
N ASN A 16 5.45 8.13 -0.55
CA ASN A 16 4.06 7.86 -0.18
C ASN A 16 3.60 8.67 1.03
N ASN A 17 4.42 8.74 2.08
CA ASN A 17 4.08 9.47 3.30
C ASN A 17 4.03 10.98 3.03
N TYR A 18 5.00 11.50 2.28
CA TYR A 18 5.04 12.92 1.93
C TYR A 18 3.89 13.31 1.00
N ALA A 19 3.51 12.45 0.05
CA ALA A 19 2.37 12.72 -0.84
C ALA A 19 1.05 12.92 -0.08
N ILE A 20 0.84 12.21 1.03
CA ILE A 20 -0.37 12.39 1.86
C ILE A 20 -0.38 13.78 2.52
N LYS A 21 0.79 14.35 2.83
CA LYS A 21 0.92 15.72 3.37
C LYS A 21 0.68 16.80 2.32
N CYS A 22 0.75 16.46 1.04
CA CYS A 22 0.56 17.37 -0.09
C CYS A 22 -0.93 17.51 -0.50
N ASP A 23 -1.86 17.46 0.44
CA ASP A 23 -3.31 17.55 0.21
C ASP A 23 -3.88 16.54 -0.81
N VAL A 24 -3.22 15.38 -0.95
CA VAL A 24 -3.76 14.30 -1.76
C VAL A 24 -4.84 13.56 -0.98
N TYR A 25 -6.08 13.62 -1.48
CA TYR A 25 -7.19 12.86 -0.90
C TYR A 25 -6.89 11.36 -0.84
N PHE A 26 -7.23 10.72 0.28
CA PHE A 26 -6.99 9.28 0.50
C PHE A 26 -7.52 8.37 -0.62
N PRO A 27 -8.71 8.61 -1.22
CA PRO A 27 -9.17 7.82 -2.36
C PRO A 27 -8.23 7.88 -3.56
N LEU A 28 -7.68 9.06 -3.87
CA LEU A 28 -6.72 9.22 -4.96
C LEU A 28 -5.43 8.43 -4.67
N PHE A 29 -4.94 8.47 -3.42
CA PHE A 29 -3.81 7.65 -2.98
C PHE A 29 -4.04 6.15 -3.21
N ILE A 30 -5.24 5.64 -2.91
CA ILE A 30 -5.61 4.23 -3.11
C ILE A 30 -5.62 3.87 -4.60
N ILE A 31 -6.18 4.74 -5.46
CA ILE A 31 -6.19 4.56 -6.92
C ILE A 31 -4.76 4.52 -7.48
N PHE A 32 -3.88 5.43 -7.04
CA PHE A 32 -2.48 5.36 -7.45
C PHE A 32 -1.83 4.06 -6.99
N LYS A 33 -2.11 3.57 -5.77
CA LYS A 33 -1.55 2.29 -5.32
C LYS A 33 -2.02 1.09 -6.14
N SER A 34 -3.26 1.06 -6.64
CA SER A 34 -3.75 -0.05 -7.48
C SER A 34 -3.10 -0.05 -8.88
N GLY A 35 -2.67 1.11 -9.39
CA GLY A 35 -1.91 1.23 -10.63
C GLY A 35 -0.56 0.48 -10.64
N SER A 36 -0.07 0.06 -9.47
CA SER A 36 1.15 -0.76 -9.38
C SER A 36 1.03 -2.11 -10.10
N LEU A 37 -0.18 -2.64 -10.30
CA LEU A 37 -0.41 -3.85 -11.09
C LEU A 37 -0.02 -3.64 -12.56
N LEU A 38 -0.46 -2.53 -13.15
CA LEU A 38 -0.14 -2.15 -14.52
C LEU A 38 1.36 -1.88 -14.68
N ALA A 39 1.95 -1.15 -13.73
CA ALA A 39 3.39 -0.89 -13.72
C ALA A 39 4.22 -2.19 -13.61
N ASN A 40 3.76 -3.19 -12.85
CA ASN A 40 4.43 -4.49 -12.79
C ASN A 40 4.40 -5.23 -14.13
N ILE A 41 3.29 -5.16 -14.89
CA ILE A 41 3.24 -5.73 -16.25
C ILE A 41 4.28 -5.05 -17.14
N ILE A 42 4.33 -3.71 -17.13
CA ILE A 42 5.27 -2.93 -17.94
C ILE A 42 6.72 -3.30 -17.58
N PHE A 43 7.08 -3.29 -16.30
CA PHE A 43 8.44 -3.60 -15.87
C PHE A 43 8.80 -5.08 -16.07
N GLY A 44 7.87 -6.00 -15.83
CA GLY A 44 8.13 -7.42 -16.06
C GLY A 44 8.33 -7.73 -17.55
N PHE A 45 7.56 -7.09 -18.43
CA PHE A 45 7.76 -7.20 -19.88
C PHE A 45 9.09 -6.57 -20.32
N THR A 46 9.34 -5.31 -19.94
CA THR A 46 10.51 -4.55 -20.42
C THR A 46 11.83 -5.00 -19.83
N LEU A 47 11.89 -5.30 -18.52
CA LEU A 47 13.14 -5.63 -17.84
C LEU A 47 13.46 -7.13 -17.82
N ARG A 48 12.42 -7.97 -17.86
CA ARG A 48 12.58 -9.43 -17.73
C ARG A 48 12.11 -10.22 -18.94
N GLY A 49 11.58 -9.56 -19.97
CA GLY A 49 11.03 -10.23 -21.14
C GLY A 49 9.85 -11.16 -20.80
N HIS A 50 9.17 -10.94 -19.67
CA HIS A 50 8.07 -11.79 -19.26
C HIS A 50 6.91 -11.65 -20.24
N VAL A 51 6.46 -12.77 -20.80
CA VAL A 51 5.26 -12.81 -21.62
C VAL A 51 4.07 -13.10 -20.71
N TYR A 52 3.12 -12.16 -20.68
CA TYR A 52 1.87 -12.31 -19.95
C TYR A 52 0.77 -12.80 -20.88
N THR A 53 -0.08 -13.68 -20.36
CA THR A 53 -1.25 -14.13 -21.12
C THR A 53 -2.25 -12.97 -21.28
N PRO A 54 -3.01 -12.90 -22.39
CA PRO A 54 -4.04 -11.88 -22.58
C PRO A 54 -5.04 -11.84 -21.42
N ARG A 55 -5.31 -13.01 -20.83
CA ARG A 55 -6.16 -13.17 -19.65
C ARG A 55 -5.59 -12.47 -18.41
N GLU A 56 -4.30 -12.62 -18.11
CA GLU A 56 -3.66 -11.93 -16.98
C GLU A 56 -3.72 -10.41 -17.15
N ILE A 57 -3.45 -9.92 -18.36
CA ILE A 57 -3.51 -8.48 -18.68
C ILE A 57 -4.94 -7.97 -18.49
N PHE A 58 -5.93 -8.63 -19.09
CA PHE A 58 -7.33 -8.24 -18.98
C PHE A 58 -7.84 -8.30 -17.53
N SER A 59 -7.44 -9.32 -16.77
CA SER A 59 -7.75 -9.45 -15.34
C SER A 59 -7.23 -8.26 -14.54
N VAL A 60 -6.01 -7.80 -14.81
CA VAL A 60 -5.42 -6.62 -14.15
C VAL A 60 -6.20 -5.35 -14.47
N PHE A 61 -6.65 -5.17 -15.71
CA PHE A 61 -7.50 -4.03 -16.08
C PHE A 61 -8.85 -4.06 -15.35
N ILE A 62 -9.51 -5.22 -15.31
CA ILE A 62 -10.78 -5.38 -14.56
C ILE A 62 -10.58 -5.06 -13.08
N VAL A 63 -9.55 -5.59 -12.44
CA VAL A 63 -9.28 -5.36 -11.01
C VAL A 63 -8.98 -3.89 -10.75
N THR A 64 -8.14 -3.28 -11.59
CA THR A 64 -7.80 -1.85 -11.46
C THR A 64 -9.05 -0.98 -11.62
N GLY A 65 -9.87 -1.26 -12.63
CA GLY A 65 -11.14 -0.57 -12.85
C GLY A 65 -12.12 -0.75 -11.69
N GLY A 66 -12.25 -1.97 -11.15
CA GLY A 66 -13.10 -2.25 -10.00
C GLY A 66 -12.68 -1.50 -8.74
N ILE A 67 -11.37 -1.43 -8.45
CA ILE A 67 -10.84 -0.63 -7.34
C ILE A 67 -11.14 0.85 -7.56
N VAL A 68 -10.95 1.37 -8.78
CA VAL A 68 -11.25 2.78 -9.11
C VAL A 68 -12.73 3.09 -8.89
N ILE A 69 -13.64 2.28 -9.44
CA ILE A 69 -15.09 2.47 -9.29
C ILE A 69 -15.49 2.45 -7.81
N PHE A 70 -15.05 1.44 -7.06
CA PHE A 70 -15.37 1.33 -5.64
C PHE A 70 -14.83 2.53 -4.85
N THR A 71 -13.57 2.90 -5.08
CA THR A 71 -12.89 3.97 -4.35
C THR A 71 -13.52 5.34 -4.62
N LEU A 72 -13.92 5.61 -5.87
CA LEU A 72 -14.64 6.83 -6.21
C LEU A 72 -16.05 6.86 -5.62
N ALA A 73 -16.74 5.71 -5.59
CA ALA A 73 -18.05 5.60 -4.97
C ALA A 73 -18.02 5.81 -3.46
N SER A 74 -16.92 5.42 -2.80
CA SER A 74 -16.69 5.62 -1.36
C SER A 74 -16.11 6.98 -1.00
N TYR A 75 -15.87 7.87 -1.98
CA TYR A 75 -15.29 9.18 -1.71
C TYR A 75 -16.35 10.13 -1.15
N GLU A 76 -16.20 10.47 0.13
CA GLU A 76 -16.92 11.59 0.74
C GLU A 76 -16.07 12.86 0.67
N ARG A 77 -16.62 13.90 0.05
CA ARG A 77 -15.95 15.20 -0.07
C ARG A 77 -15.95 15.89 1.30
N LYS A 78 -14.82 15.85 2.01
CA LYS A 78 -14.61 16.75 3.15
C LYS A 78 -14.41 18.17 2.64
N PRO A 79 -15.03 19.20 3.26
CA PRO A 79 -14.72 20.59 2.95
C PRO A 79 -13.25 20.83 3.31
N SER A 80 -12.45 21.20 2.31
CA SER A 80 -11.04 21.56 2.46
C SER A 80 -10.93 22.72 3.44
N THR A 81 -10.52 22.42 4.67
CA THR A 81 -10.03 23.42 5.62
C THR A 81 -8.51 23.28 5.61
N SER A 82 -7.82 24.41 5.45
CA SER A 82 -6.36 24.54 5.38
C SER A 82 -5.76 24.45 3.97
N ALA A 83 -5.99 25.50 3.17
CA ALA A 83 -4.95 25.95 2.25
C ALA A 83 -3.78 26.43 3.13
N SER A 84 -2.84 25.54 3.41
CA SER A 84 -1.53 25.97 3.88
C SER A 84 -0.80 26.41 2.62
N ASP A 85 -0.62 27.71 2.43
CA ASP A 85 0.13 28.30 1.31
C ASP A 85 1.61 27.90 1.39
N VAL A 86 1.91 26.65 1.09
CA VAL A 86 3.28 26.16 0.87
C VAL A 86 3.44 26.01 -0.64
N GLU A 87 3.54 27.14 -1.34
CA GLU A 87 4.00 27.17 -2.73
C GLU A 87 5.49 26.80 -2.76
N PHE A 88 5.80 25.53 -3.01
CA PHE A 88 7.17 25.13 -3.32
C PHE A 88 7.44 25.48 -4.78
N PHE A 89 8.24 26.53 -5.04
CA PHE A 89 8.52 27.04 -6.39
C PHE A 89 7.26 27.40 -7.23
N GLY A 90 6.19 27.89 -6.60
CA GLY A 90 4.95 28.28 -7.31
C GLY A 90 4.09 27.12 -7.81
N ILE A 91 4.39 25.87 -7.41
CA ILE A 91 3.60 24.69 -7.76
C ILE A 91 2.67 24.34 -6.58
N PRO A 92 1.35 24.19 -6.81
CA PRO A 92 0.43 23.77 -5.74
C PRO A 92 0.81 22.40 -5.15
N PRO A 93 0.74 22.22 -3.82
CA PRO A 93 1.11 20.98 -3.14
C PRO A 93 0.51 19.73 -3.76
N PHE A 94 -0.76 19.79 -4.18
CA PHE A 94 -1.46 18.70 -4.85
C PHE A 94 -0.67 18.08 -6.03
N PHE A 95 -0.11 18.92 -6.91
CA PHE A 95 0.65 18.42 -8.07
C PHE A 95 1.96 17.74 -7.65
N ILE A 96 2.61 18.26 -6.61
CA ILE A 96 3.79 17.63 -6.00
C ILE A 96 3.41 16.26 -5.42
N GLY A 97 2.26 16.18 -4.73
CA GLY A 97 1.73 14.92 -4.21
C GLY A 97 1.46 13.89 -5.30
N VAL A 98 0.82 14.28 -6.40
CA VAL A 98 0.58 13.40 -7.56
C VAL A 98 1.89 12.94 -8.21
N ALA A 99 2.87 13.83 -8.36
CA ALA A 99 4.19 13.47 -8.89
C ALA A 99 4.89 12.45 -7.98
N LEU A 100 4.87 12.66 -6.66
CA LEU A 100 5.43 11.74 -5.68
C LEU A 100 4.75 10.37 -5.70
N LEU A 101 3.42 10.31 -5.83
CA LEU A 101 2.70 9.04 -5.97
C LEU A 101 3.05 8.30 -7.26
N THR A 102 3.23 9.03 -8.36
CA THR A 102 3.64 8.45 -9.63
C THR A 102 5.03 7.82 -9.52
N VAL A 103 5.99 8.55 -8.93
CA VAL A 103 7.34 8.03 -8.67
C VAL A 103 7.29 6.83 -7.72
N ALA A 104 6.52 6.93 -6.63
CA ALA A 104 6.37 5.86 -5.66
C ALA A 104 5.74 4.59 -6.27
N LEU A 105 4.78 4.73 -7.18
CA LEU A 105 4.16 3.63 -7.91
C LEU A 105 5.18 2.92 -8.80
N MET A 106 5.96 3.67 -9.59
CA MET A 106 6.95 3.08 -10.50
C MET A 106 8.06 2.37 -9.72
N LEU A 107 8.56 3.01 -8.66
CA LEU A 107 9.56 2.41 -7.77
C LEU A 107 9.00 1.20 -7.00
N SER A 108 7.72 1.19 -6.62
CA SER A 108 7.08 0.03 -5.98
C SER A 108 7.03 -1.18 -6.90
N ALA A 109 6.70 -0.98 -8.18
CA ALA A 109 6.70 -2.05 -9.17
C ALA A 109 8.13 -2.55 -9.44
N TYR A 110 9.07 -1.63 -9.62
CA TYR A 110 10.49 -1.97 -9.78
C TYR A 110 11.08 -2.72 -8.58
N LEU A 111 10.68 -2.34 -7.36
CA LEU A 111 11.05 -3.03 -6.12
C LEU A 111 10.59 -4.50 -6.14
N GLY A 112 9.34 -4.75 -6.54
CA GLY A 112 8.81 -6.10 -6.66
C GLY A 112 9.62 -6.96 -7.63
N VAL A 113 9.98 -6.38 -8.79
CA VAL A 113 10.83 -7.05 -9.79
C VAL A 113 12.23 -7.35 -9.21
N CYS A 114 12.87 -6.38 -8.55
CA CYS A 114 14.17 -6.59 -7.91
C CYS A 114 14.15 -7.68 -6.84
N GLN A 115 13.06 -7.77 -6.06
CA GLN A 115 12.89 -8.81 -5.04
C GLN A 115 12.72 -10.19 -5.68
N GLU A 116 11.96 -10.29 -6.77
CA GLU A 116 11.81 -11.53 -7.53
C GLU A 116 13.16 -12.01 -8.10
N ASP A 117 13.95 -11.12 -8.70
CA ASP A 117 15.26 -11.44 -9.25
C ASP A 117 16.26 -11.86 -8.17
N MET A 118 16.24 -11.18 -7.03
CA MET A 118 17.06 -11.55 -5.86
C MET A 118 16.81 -13.01 -5.46
N TYR A 119 15.53 -13.41 -5.31
CA TYR A 119 15.18 -14.79 -4.92
C TYR A 119 15.52 -15.83 -5.99
N LYS A 120 15.53 -15.45 -7.28
CA LYS A 120 15.94 -16.34 -8.36
C LYS A 120 17.44 -16.61 -8.36
N VAL A 121 18.24 -15.57 -8.11
CA VAL A 121 19.71 -15.66 -8.15
C VAL A 121 20.29 -16.22 -6.86
N HIS A 122 19.76 -15.83 -5.69
CA HIS A 122 20.37 -16.11 -4.39
C HIS A 122 19.62 -17.18 -3.58
N GLY A 123 18.54 -17.75 -4.14
CA GLY A 123 17.74 -18.76 -3.46
C GLY A 123 16.62 -18.19 -2.58
N LYS A 124 15.69 -19.06 -2.17
CA LYS A 124 14.40 -18.72 -1.54
C LYS A 124 14.50 -18.54 -0.02
N HIS A 125 15.40 -17.68 0.45
CA HIS A 125 15.64 -17.42 1.88
C HIS A 125 14.77 -16.28 2.41
N ALA A 126 13.44 -16.45 2.41
CA ALA A 126 12.48 -15.38 2.74
C ALA A 126 12.67 -14.76 4.14
N LYS A 127 13.02 -15.57 5.15
CA LYS A 127 13.28 -15.10 6.53
C LYS A 127 14.53 -14.23 6.63
N GLU A 128 15.60 -14.65 5.95
CA GLU A 128 16.85 -13.89 5.90
C GLU A 128 16.64 -12.55 5.18
N SER A 129 15.99 -12.59 4.01
CA SER A 129 15.63 -11.38 3.26
C SER A 129 14.78 -10.42 4.09
N MET A 130 13.80 -10.93 4.83
CA MET A 130 12.97 -10.13 5.73
C MET A 130 13.83 -9.50 6.83
N PHE A 131 14.67 -10.28 7.51
CA PHE A 131 15.55 -9.78 8.57
C PHE A 131 16.50 -8.69 8.06
N MET A 132 17.18 -8.94 6.94
CA MET A 132 18.15 -8.01 6.34
C MET A 132 17.49 -6.71 5.90
N VAL A 133 16.37 -6.77 5.18
CA VAL A 133 15.69 -5.55 4.71
C VAL A 133 15.19 -4.70 5.87
N HIS A 134 14.59 -5.29 6.91
CA HIS A 134 14.08 -4.52 8.04
C HIS A 134 15.21 -3.93 8.88
N THR A 135 16.23 -4.73 9.20
CA THR A 135 17.38 -4.27 10.00
C THR A 135 18.14 -3.14 9.30
N LEU A 136 18.40 -3.29 7.99
CA LEU A 136 19.08 -2.26 7.20
C LEU A 136 18.21 -1.02 6.94
N SER A 137 16.88 -1.11 7.11
CA SER A 137 16.00 0.05 6.98
C SER A 137 15.97 0.91 8.25
N ILE A 138 16.35 0.36 9.42
CA ILE A 138 16.33 1.08 10.72
C ILE A 138 17.13 2.40 10.67
N PRO A 139 18.37 2.44 10.15
CA PRO A 139 19.11 3.70 10.04
C PRO A 139 18.41 4.74 9.16
N GLY A 140 17.68 4.31 8.12
CA GLY A 140 16.91 5.21 7.27
C GLY A 140 15.77 5.90 8.02
N PHE A 141 15.11 5.18 8.94
CA PHE A 141 14.04 5.77 9.77
C PHE A 141 14.54 6.85 10.74
N LEU A 142 15.84 6.91 11.05
CA LEU A 142 16.39 8.02 11.85
C LEU A 142 16.20 9.37 11.16
N LEU A 143 16.18 9.40 9.82
CA LEU A 143 15.89 10.62 9.05
C LEU A 143 14.46 11.13 9.26
N LEU A 144 13.56 10.26 9.71
CA LEU A 144 12.17 10.57 10.02
C LEU A 144 11.95 10.77 11.54
N GLY A 145 13.04 10.87 12.33
CA GLY A 145 12.99 10.92 13.79
C GLY A 145 12.11 12.05 14.35
N GLY A 146 12.09 13.22 13.71
CA GLY A 146 11.20 14.32 14.10
C GLY A 146 9.72 13.94 13.99
N GLU A 147 9.31 13.41 12.84
CA GLU A 147 7.92 12.96 12.61
C GLU A 147 7.52 11.82 13.55
N ILE A 148 8.46 10.92 13.86
CA ILE A 148 8.25 9.81 14.80
C ILE A 148 8.05 10.36 16.21
N THR A 149 8.80 11.39 16.60
CA THR A 149 8.69 12.03 17.91
C THR A 149 7.34 12.73 18.06
N ASP A 150 6.91 13.47 17.04
CA ASP A 150 5.59 14.11 17.02
C ASP A 150 4.46 13.07 17.11
N ALA A 151 4.56 11.98 16.35
CA ALA A 151 3.61 10.87 16.41
C ALA A 151 3.60 10.16 17.78
N PHE A 152 4.77 10.05 18.42
CA PHE A 152 4.91 9.47 19.76
C PHE A 152 4.21 10.33 20.81
N HIS A 153 4.40 11.66 20.77
CA HIS A 153 3.71 12.59 21.65
C HIS A 153 2.19 12.58 21.39
N ALA A 154 1.76 12.55 20.13
CA ALA A 154 0.35 12.43 19.78
C ALA A 154 -0.27 11.14 20.33
N ALA A 155 0.44 10.00 20.25
CA ALA A 155 -0.03 8.73 20.80
C ALA A 155 -0.20 8.76 22.32
N ASN A 156 0.72 9.41 23.05
CA ASN A 156 0.63 9.56 24.51
C ASN A 156 -0.55 10.41 24.98
N ASN A 157 -0.97 11.38 24.16
CA ASN A 157 -2.07 12.27 24.48
C ASN A 157 -3.46 11.70 24.11
N THR A 158 -3.54 10.46 23.62
CA THR A 158 -4.82 9.82 23.34
C THR A 158 -5.53 9.37 24.60
N GLU A 159 -6.86 9.26 24.52
CA GLU A 159 -7.70 8.81 25.63
C GLU A 159 -7.26 7.43 26.14
N GLN A 160 -7.53 7.18 27.43
CA GLN A 160 -7.23 5.92 28.07
C GLN A 160 -8.12 4.80 27.53
N LEU A 161 -7.56 3.60 27.43
CA LEU A 161 -8.30 2.45 26.92
C LEU A 161 -9.36 2.01 27.93
N ASN A 162 -10.62 2.24 27.59
CA ASN A 162 -11.75 1.71 28.34
C ASN A 162 -12.05 0.27 27.93
N LEU A 163 -11.71 -0.69 28.80
CA LEU A 163 -12.03 -2.10 28.61
C LEU A 163 -13.03 -2.54 29.68
N PHE A 164 -14.23 -2.94 29.26
CA PHE A 164 -15.27 -3.50 30.15
C PHE A 164 -15.59 -2.62 31.37
N GLY A 165 -15.54 -1.28 31.21
CA GLY A 165 -15.84 -0.33 32.28
C GLY A 165 -14.69 0.01 33.23
N TYR A 166 -13.47 -0.47 32.95
CA TYR A 166 -12.25 -0.06 33.64
C TYR A 166 -11.34 0.75 32.70
N ASP A 167 -10.96 1.95 33.15
CA ASP A 167 -9.95 2.77 32.50
C ASP A 167 -8.55 2.15 32.72
N LEU A 168 -8.00 1.51 31.68
CA LEU A 168 -6.60 1.10 31.71
C LEU A 168 -5.72 2.33 31.46
N ILE A 169 -4.61 2.42 32.19
CA ILE A 169 -3.60 3.50 32.10
C ILE A 169 -2.97 3.59 30.68
N ILE A 170 -3.19 2.60 29.82
CA ILE A 170 -2.62 2.53 28.48
C ILE A 170 -3.47 3.38 27.52
N PRO A 171 -2.89 4.39 26.83
CA PRO A 171 -3.60 5.14 25.80
C PRO A 171 -4.05 4.25 24.64
N VAL A 172 -5.24 4.52 24.09
CA VAL A 172 -5.86 3.74 23.00
C VAL A 172 -4.95 3.62 21.78
N ALA A 173 -4.20 4.68 21.44
CA ALA A 173 -3.27 4.65 20.31
C ALA A 173 -2.19 3.56 20.45
N TRP A 174 -1.66 3.35 21.64
CA TRP A 174 -0.62 2.33 21.88
C TRP A 174 -1.16 0.91 21.73
N ALA A 175 -2.38 0.66 22.20
CA ALA A 175 -3.06 -0.61 21.99
C ALA A 175 -3.30 -0.88 20.49
N ASN A 176 -3.74 0.14 19.74
CA ASN A 176 -3.93 0.04 18.29
C ASN A 176 -2.62 -0.19 17.54
N ILE A 177 -1.55 0.55 17.87
CA ILE A 177 -0.21 0.39 17.28
C ILE A 177 0.29 -1.04 17.52
N PHE A 178 0.17 -1.54 18.75
CA PHE A 178 0.58 -2.90 19.08
C PHE A 178 -0.19 -3.96 18.27
N GLY A 179 -1.52 -3.82 18.16
CA GLY A 179 -2.34 -4.68 17.32
C GLY A 179 -1.93 -4.64 15.83
N ILE A 180 -1.67 -3.44 15.31
CA ILE A 180 -1.17 -3.24 13.94
C ILE A 180 0.19 -3.91 13.75
N CYS A 181 1.11 -3.80 14.71
CA CYS A 181 2.43 -4.44 14.64
C CYS A 181 2.32 -5.97 14.53
N ILE A 182 1.45 -6.61 15.32
CA ILE A 182 1.23 -8.07 15.26
C ILE A 182 0.66 -8.46 13.89
N LEU A 183 -0.41 -7.82 13.46
CA LEU A 183 -1.05 -8.12 12.17
C LEU A 183 -0.11 -7.86 10.99
N GLN A 184 0.68 -6.80 11.07
CA GLN A 184 1.66 -6.44 10.05
C GLN A 184 2.82 -7.45 10.01
N TYR A 185 3.32 -7.93 11.15
CA TYR A 185 4.32 -8.98 11.18
C TYR A 185 3.82 -10.25 10.48
N ILE A 186 2.61 -10.71 10.83
CA ILE A 186 1.98 -11.89 10.21
C ILE A 186 1.85 -11.67 8.70
N CYS A 187 1.39 -10.49 8.27
CA CYS A 187 1.22 -10.21 6.85
C CYS A 187 2.55 -10.15 6.10
N ILE A 188 3.53 -9.39 6.59
CA ILE A 188 4.82 -9.20 5.92
C ILE A 188 5.58 -10.53 5.82
N ASN A 189 5.56 -11.36 6.86
CA ASN A 189 6.14 -12.69 6.79
C ASN A 189 5.53 -13.52 5.65
N ASN A 190 4.21 -13.47 5.47
CA ASN A 190 3.54 -14.16 4.36
C ASN A 190 3.84 -13.51 3.00
N VAL A 191 3.95 -12.18 2.92
CA VAL A 191 4.32 -11.48 1.68
C VAL A 191 5.72 -11.89 1.23
N TYR A 192 6.72 -11.86 2.12
CA TYR A 192 8.08 -12.29 1.78
C TYR A 192 8.12 -13.76 1.34
N ARG A 193 7.35 -14.63 1.98
CA ARG A 193 7.21 -16.03 1.58
C ARG A 193 6.55 -16.17 0.21
N LEU A 194 5.52 -15.38 -0.08
CA LEU A 194 4.85 -15.35 -1.38
C LEU A 194 5.82 -14.85 -2.47
N THR A 195 6.56 -13.76 -2.23
CA THR A 195 7.55 -13.22 -3.17
C THR A 195 8.67 -14.22 -3.50
N ALA A 196 9.05 -15.09 -2.56
CA ALA A 196 10.01 -16.15 -2.83
C ALA A 196 9.43 -17.29 -3.70
N LEU A 197 8.11 -17.44 -3.75
CA LEU A 197 7.43 -18.56 -4.42
C LEU A 197 6.79 -18.19 -5.75
N THR A 198 6.52 -16.91 -5.99
CA THR A 198 5.74 -16.45 -7.15
C THR A 198 6.30 -15.18 -7.76
N THR A 199 5.68 -14.71 -8.84
CA THR A 199 6.10 -13.49 -9.54
C THR A 199 5.72 -12.22 -8.79
N SER A 200 6.44 -11.14 -9.05
CA SER A 200 6.15 -9.79 -8.59
C SER A 200 4.71 -9.33 -8.92
N LEU A 201 4.20 -9.70 -10.10
CA LEU A 201 2.81 -9.43 -10.48
C LEU A 201 1.81 -10.17 -9.57
N ASN A 202 2.02 -11.47 -9.31
CA ASN A 202 1.15 -12.26 -8.44
C ASN A 202 1.16 -11.72 -7.01
N VAL A 203 2.33 -11.34 -6.48
CA VAL A 203 2.45 -10.69 -5.16
C VAL A 203 1.65 -9.39 -5.13
N THR A 204 1.81 -8.55 -6.15
CA THR A 204 1.11 -7.26 -6.24
C THR A 204 -0.40 -7.46 -6.32
N MET A 205 -0.86 -8.47 -7.05
CA MET A 205 -2.28 -8.85 -7.14
C MET A 205 -2.86 -9.24 -5.78
N VAL A 206 -2.18 -10.11 -5.03
CA VAL A 206 -2.60 -10.53 -3.68
C VAL A 206 -2.63 -9.34 -2.70
N ILE A 207 -1.62 -8.46 -2.74
CA ILE A 207 -1.57 -7.28 -1.88
C ILE A 207 -2.70 -6.29 -2.22
N SER A 208 -2.98 -6.08 -3.50
CA SER A 208 -4.11 -5.24 -3.95
C SER A 208 -5.45 -5.80 -3.47
N LEU A 209 -5.63 -7.12 -3.56
CA LEU A 209 -6.82 -7.80 -3.04
C LEU A 209 -6.96 -7.66 -1.53
N ARG A 210 -5.89 -7.85 -0.76
CA ARG A 210 -5.89 -7.63 0.70
C ARG A 210 -6.39 -6.23 1.04
N LYS A 211 -5.85 -5.21 0.38
CA LYS A 211 -6.24 -3.81 0.62
C LYS A 211 -7.71 -3.57 0.27
N PHE A 212 -8.15 -4.09 -0.88
CA PHE A 212 -9.53 -4.00 -1.29
C PHE A 212 -10.49 -4.67 -0.30
N ILE A 213 -10.18 -5.90 0.14
CA ILE A 213 -10.98 -6.62 1.13
C ILE A 213 -11.05 -5.84 2.45
N SER A 214 -9.92 -5.26 2.88
CA SER A 214 -9.89 -4.43 4.10
C SER A 214 -10.79 -3.20 3.96
N LEU A 215 -10.76 -2.53 2.80
CA LEU A 215 -11.64 -1.40 2.49
C LEU A 215 -13.11 -1.82 2.43
N PHE A 216 -13.42 -2.95 1.78
CA PHE A 216 -14.77 -3.47 1.65
C PHE A 216 -15.38 -3.86 3.00
N VAL A 217 -14.60 -4.53 3.86
CA VAL A 217 -15.00 -4.89 5.23
C VAL A 217 -15.21 -3.62 6.04
N SER A 218 -14.28 -2.65 5.97
CA SER A 218 -14.43 -1.36 6.63
C SER A 218 -15.73 -0.68 6.23
N PHE A 219 -16.00 -0.56 4.93
CA PHE A 219 -17.21 0.10 4.43
C PHE A 219 -18.49 -0.62 4.92
N SER A 220 -18.48 -1.95 4.93
CA SER A 220 -19.58 -2.81 5.43
C SER A 220 -19.82 -2.69 6.94
N VAL A 221 -18.75 -2.72 7.75
CA VAL A 221 -18.86 -2.71 9.22
C VAL A 221 -19.25 -1.34 9.76
N PHE A 222 -18.77 -0.26 9.15
CA PHE A 222 -19.11 1.11 9.57
C PHE A 222 -20.47 1.60 9.06
N GLY A 223 -21.26 0.73 8.42
CA GLY A 223 -22.65 1.03 8.03
C GLY A 223 -22.80 2.10 6.95
N ASN A 224 -21.78 2.27 6.10
CA ASN A 224 -21.86 3.24 5.01
C ASN A 224 -22.88 2.80 3.95
N PRO A 225 -23.63 3.73 3.33
CA PRO A 225 -24.66 3.38 2.37
C PRO A 225 -24.04 2.77 1.10
N PHE A 226 -24.40 1.53 0.78
CA PHE A 226 -24.01 0.90 -0.47
C PHE A 226 -24.87 1.43 -1.63
N ASN A 227 -24.20 1.86 -2.69
CA ASN A 227 -24.81 2.19 -3.96
C ASN A 227 -24.45 1.13 -5.03
N ILE A 228 -25.08 1.24 -6.21
CA ILE A 228 -24.84 0.31 -7.33
C ILE A 228 -23.37 0.29 -7.78
N PHE A 229 -22.65 1.41 -7.65
CA PHE A 229 -21.23 1.51 -8.02
C PHE A 229 -20.33 0.72 -7.07
N HIS A 230 -20.62 0.69 -5.77
CA HIS A 230 -19.90 -0.17 -4.83
C HIS A 230 -20.05 -1.64 -5.18
N PHE A 231 -21.27 -2.08 -5.53
CA PHE A 231 -21.51 -3.46 -5.96
C PHE A 231 -20.78 -3.77 -7.27
N CYS A 232 -20.86 -2.89 -8.26
CA CYS A 232 -20.17 -3.02 -9.54
C CYS A 232 -18.64 -3.10 -9.36
N GLY A 233 -18.06 -2.21 -8.54
CA GLY A 233 -16.64 -2.21 -8.24
C GLY A 233 -16.19 -3.51 -7.55
N ALA A 234 -16.94 -3.96 -6.54
CA ALA A 234 -16.66 -5.22 -5.85
C ALA A 234 -16.78 -6.44 -6.78
N PHE A 235 -17.80 -6.46 -7.64
CA PHE A 235 -17.99 -7.50 -8.64
C PHE A 235 -16.81 -7.57 -9.62
N PHE A 236 -16.34 -6.43 -10.14
CA PHE A 236 -15.18 -6.38 -11.03
C PHE A 236 -13.92 -6.87 -10.32
N VAL A 237 -13.63 -6.41 -9.10
CA VAL A 237 -12.45 -6.89 -8.37
C VAL A 237 -12.52 -8.41 -8.15
N PHE A 238 -13.68 -8.95 -7.79
CA PHE A 238 -13.86 -10.38 -7.58
C PHE A 238 -13.68 -11.19 -8.88
N VAL A 239 -14.38 -10.82 -9.96
CA VAL A 239 -14.29 -11.49 -11.26
C VAL A 239 -12.87 -11.42 -11.82
N GLY A 240 -12.27 -10.23 -11.84
CA GLY A 240 -10.91 -10.06 -12.32
C GLY A 240 -9.89 -10.87 -11.51
N SER A 241 -10.13 -11.08 -10.22
CA SER A 241 -9.28 -11.93 -9.37
C SER A 241 -9.41 -13.42 -9.68
N LEU A 242 -10.64 -13.91 -9.90
CA LEU A 242 -10.87 -15.29 -10.31
C LEU A 242 -10.34 -15.57 -11.72
N MET A 243 -10.45 -14.58 -12.60
CA MET A 243 -9.83 -14.63 -13.92
C MET A 243 -8.31 -14.71 -13.78
N PHE A 244 -7.69 -13.91 -12.91
CA PHE A 244 -6.25 -13.94 -12.69
C PHE A 244 -5.77 -15.28 -12.11
N SER A 245 -6.51 -15.86 -11.15
CA SER A 245 -6.13 -17.11 -10.47
C SER A 245 -6.34 -18.37 -11.31
N LYS A 246 -6.73 -18.25 -12.59
CA LYS A 246 -7.02 -19.37 -13.50
C LYS A 246 -8.12 -20.32 -12.98
N VAL A 247 -9.03 -19.80 -12.15
CA VAL A 247 -10.17 -20.56 -11.59
C VAL A 247 -11.37 -20.51 -12.53
N LEU A 248 -11.63 -19.36 -13.16
CA LEU A 248 -12.48 -19.26 -14.36
C LEU A 248 -11.74 -19.73 -15.63
#